data_AF-A0A2H0YL42-F1
#
_entry.id   AF-A0A2H0YL42-F1
#
_cell.length_a   1.000
_cell.length_b   1.000
_cell.length_c   1.000
_cell.angle_alpha   90.00
_cell.angle_beta   90.00
_cell.angle_gamma   90.00
#
_symmetry.space_group_name_H-M   'P 1'
#
loop_
_entity.id
_entity.type
_entity.pdbx_description
1 polymer ?
#
loop_
_entity_poly.entity_id
_entity_poly.type
_entity_poly.pdbx_seq_one_letter_code
_entity_poly.pdbx_strand_id
1 'polypeptide(L)'
;KGSSASPSTAWGSYLKANNPVLRDVHEYILVFCKDTFTRANPHKRKSTISKEEFLEFTRSVWKFSAERASKIGHPAPFPVELPYRLIQLYTFEGDVVLDPFVGSGTACIAALKTKRNYVAYDIDKNYCDLAEQRIKNFLQE
;
A
#
# COMPACT_ATOMS: atom_id res chain seq x y z
N LYS A 1 7.40 18.78 -8.59
CA LYS A 1 6.65 19.11 -7.34
C LYS A 1 6.92 17.97 -6.37
N GLY A 2 7.49 18.30 -5.21
CA GLY A 2 8.39 17.45 -4.43
C GLY A 2 7.75 16.26 -3.71
N SER A 3 8.60 15.26 -3.50
CA SER A 3 8.41 14.11 -2.63
C SER A 3 7.87 14.52 -1.25
N SER A 4 6.95 13.70 -0.76
CA SER A 4 6.15 13.87 0.45
C SER A 4 6.95 13.75 1.75
N ALA A 5 7.98 14.58 1.94
CA ALA A 5 8.55 14.76 3.26
C ALA A 5 7.65 15.73 4.04
N SER A 6 7.19 15.33 5.22
CA SER A 6 6.54 16.23 6.17
C SER A 6 7.38 17.51 6.34
N PRO A 7 6.80 18.73 6.32
CA PRO A 7 7.53 19.98 6.37
C PRO A 7 8.31 20.21 7.68
N SER A 8 8.19 19.30 8.66
CA SER A 8 9.00 19.26 9.89
C SER A 8 10.49 19.33 9.58
N THR A 9 11.06 20.52 9.75
CA THR A 9 12.50 20.76 9.75
C THR A 9 13.02 20.44 11.14
N ALA A 10 14.08 19.64 11.24
CA ALA A 10 14.78 19.40 12.50
C ALA A 10 15.53 20.68 12.93
N TRP A 11 14.83 21.59 13.60
CA TRP A 11 15.35 22.93 13.94
C TRP A 11 16.60 22.89 14.83
N GLY A 12 16.79 21.84 15.62
CA GLY A 12 17.96 21.69 16.50
C GLY A 12 19.31 21.61 15.76
N SER A 13 19.29 21.13 14.50
CA SER A 13 20.46 21.01 13.61
C SER A 13 20.47 22.02 12.47
N TYR A 14 19.56 23.00 12.48
CA TYR A 14 19.42 23.95 11.37
C TYR A 14 20.71 24.76 11.17
N LEU A 15 21.30 24.67 9.98
CA LEU A 15 22.57 25.30 9.58
C LEU A 15 23.78 24.95 10.46
N LYS A 16 23.74 23.82 11.18
CA LYS A 16 24.89 23.32 11.96
C LYS A 16 25.50 22.09 11.30
N ALA A 17 26.80 22.18 10.98
CA ALA A 17 27.56 21.07 10.40
C ALA A 17 27.87 19.95 11.40
N ASN A 18 27.66 20.18 12.71
CA ASN A 18 28.03 19.22 13.74
C ASN A 18 27.11 17.99 13.80
N ASN A 19 25.85 18.10 13.40
CA ASN A 19 24.90 16.98 13.40
C ASN A 19 23.69 17.25 12.48
N PRO A 20 23.87 17.31 11.15
CA PRO A 20 22.74 17.50 10.24
C PRO A 20 21.81 16.28 10.26
N VAL A 21 20.55 16.45 10.69
CA VAL A 21 19.54 15.41 10.57
C VAL A 21 19.01 15.39 9.13
N LEU A 22 19.24 14.28 8.43
CA LEU A 22 18.68 14.06 7.10
C LEU A 22 17.16 13.88 7.22
N ARG A 23 16.43 14.44 6.26
CA ARG A 23 14.98 14.31 6.20
C ARG A 23 14.65 13.07 5.40
N ASP A 24 14.06 12.07 6.03
CA ASP A 24 13.54 10.91 5.32
C ASP A 24 12.38 11.36 4.41
N VAL A 25 12.55 11.15 3.12
CA VAL A 25 11.58 11.54 2.07
C VAL A 25 10.92 10.32 1.42
N HIS A 26 11.21 9.13 1.95
CA HIS A 26 10.76 7.84 1.45
C HIS A 26 10.49 6.89 2.61
N GLU A 27 9.65 5.90 2.34
CA GLU A 27 9.38 4.77 3.22
C GLU A 27 9.85 3.48 2.54
N TYR A 28 10.08 2.43 3.34
CA TYR A 28 10.54 1.14 2.85
C TYR A 28 9.41 0.11 2.84
N ILE A 29 9.36 -0.68 1.78
CA ILE A 29 8.53 -1.89 1.70
C ILE A 29 9.48 -3.08 1.76
N LEU A 30 9.30 -3.92 2.78
CA LEU A 30 10.08 -5.14 2.94
C LEU A 30 9.25 -6.33 2.46
N VAL A 31 9.77 -7.05 1.46
CA VAL A 31 9.10 -8.22 0.88
C VAL A 31 9.79 -9.49 1.38
N PHE A 32 9.03 -10.34 2.06
CA PHE A 32 9.50 -11.62 2.59
C PHE A 32 8.75 -12.77 1.92
N CYS A 33 9.43 -13.91 1.76
CA CYS A 33 8.84 -15.13 1.26
C CYS A 33 9.01 -16.24 2.28
N LYS A 34 7.96 -17.03 2.49
CA LYS A 34 8.03 -18.22 3.34
C LYS A 34 8.71 -19.34 2.57
N ASP A 35 9.74 -19.94 3.17
CA ASP A 35 10.51 -21.10 2.69
C ASP A 35 11.32 -20.87 1.39
N THR A 36 10.69 -20.43 0.30
CA THR A 36 11.36 -20.22 -0.99
C THR A 36 10.95 -18.89 -1.64
N PHE A 37 11.81 -18.34 -2.50
CA PHE A 37 11.51 -17.12 -3.26
C PHE A 37 10.49 -17.31 -4.40
N THR A 38 10.04 -18.54 -4.64
CA THR A 38 9.07 -18.85 -5.70
C THR A 38 7.70 -19.09 -5.10
N ARG A 39 6.69 -18.43 -5.66
CA ARG A 39 5.31 -18.67 -5.28
C ARG A 39 4.72 -19.84 -6.06
N ALA A 40 4.33 -20.89 -5.35
CA ALA A 40 3.67 -22.04 -5.96
C ALA A 40 2.34 -21.65 -6.60
N ASN A 41 2.03 -22.23 -7.76
CA ASN A 41 0.75 -22.04 -8.46
C ASN A 41 0.09 -23.39 -8.81
N PRO A 42 -0.28 -24.21 -7.81
CA PRO A 42 -0.80 -25.56 -8.03
C PRO A 42 -2.12 -25.56 -8.82
N HIS A 43 -2.94 -24.52 -8.65
CA HIS A 43 -4.22 -24.38 -9.32
C HIS A 43 -4.14 -23.66 -10.67
N LYS A 44 -2.91 -23.37 -11.17
CA LYS A 44 -2.68 -22.68 -12.45
C LYS A 44 -3.50 -21.39 -12.60
N ARG A 45 -3.62 -20.63 -11.51
CA ARG A 45 -4.32 -19.33 -11.48
C ARG A 45 -3.61 -18.34 -12.39
N LYS A 46 -4.40 -17.43 -12.96
CA LYS A 46 -3.94 -16.45 -13.94
C LYS A 46 -3.12 -15.34 -13.30
N SER A 47 -2.02 -14.95 -13.93
CA SER A 47 -1.35 -13.68 -13.69
C SER A 47 -2.08 -12.57 -14.45
N THR A 48 -2.43 -11.49 -13.75
CA THR A 48 -3.25 -10.38 -14.30
C THR A 48 -2.45 -9.11 -14.57
N ILE A 49 -1.18 -9.07 -14.18
CA ILE A 49 -0.31 -7.91 -14.40
C ILE A 49 -0.03 -7.75 -15.90
N SER A 50 -0.11 -6.52 -16.40
CA SER A 50 0.28 -6.20 -17.79
C SER A 50 1.80 -6.17 -17.95
N LYS A 51 2.29 -6.15 -19.19
CA LYS A 51 3.73 -6.00 -19.47
C LYS A 51 4.25 -4.64 -18.98
N GLU A 52 3.49 -3.58 -19.21
CA GLU A 52 3.82 -2.21 -18.83
C GLU A 52 3.83 -2.07 -17.32
N GLU A 53 2.81 -2.63 -16.65
CA GLU A 53 2.75 -2.69 -15.19
C GLU A 53 3.93 -3.47 -14.61
N PHE A 54 4.28 -4.63 -15.19
CA PHE A 54 5.41 -5.42 -14.72
C PHE A 54 6.73 -4.65 -14.79
N LEU A 55 6.99 -3.96 -15.91
CA LEU A 55 8.21 -3.15 -16.08
C LEU A 55 8.25 -1.95 -15.13
N GLU A 56 7.10 -1.32 -14.85
CA GLU A 56 7.03 -0.18 -13.93
C GLU A 56 7.14 -0.62 -12.46
N PHE A 57 6.41 -1.66 -12.08
CA PHE A 57 6.28 -2.07 -10.67
C PHE A 57 7.52 -2.81 -10.18
N THR A 58 8.33 -3.40 -11.06
CA THR A 58 9.59 -4.06 -10.66
C THR A 58 10.75 -3.08 -10.41
N ARG A 59 10.55 -1.78 -10.56
CA ARG A 59 11.54 -0.76 -10.16
C ARG A 59 11.66 -0.70 -8.64
N SER A 60 12.88 -0.48 -8.15
CA SER A 60 13.19 -0.42 -6.71
C SER A 60 12.67 0.84 -6.00
N VAL A 61 12.28 1.89 -6.74
CA VAL A 61 11.76 3.14 -6.18
C VAL A 61 10.45 3.50 -6.85
N TRP A 62 9.39 3.63 -6.06
CA TRP A 62 8.07 4.07 -6.52
C TRP A 62 7.79 5.49 -6.03
N LYS A 63 7.20 6.30 -6.91
CA LYS A 63 6.81 7.67 -6.60
C LYS A 63 5.28 7.75 -6.54
N PHE A 64 4.76 8.08 -5.38
CA PHE A 64 3.33 8.31 -5.17
C PHE A 64 3.05 9.79 -4.95
N SER A 65 1.88 10.23 -5.39
CA SER A 65 1.34 11.52 -4.95
C SER A 65 0.75 11.36 -3.55
N ALA A 66 0.94 12.33 -2.67
CA ALA A 66 0.40 12.27 -1.31
C ALA A 66 -1.14 12.28 -1.33
N GLU A 67 -1.76 11.31 -0.64
CA GLU A 67 -3.19 11.31 -0.33
C GLU A 67 -3.44 12.30 0.83
N ARG A 68 -4.44 13.17 0.71
CA ARG A 68 -4.77 14.12 1.78
C ARG A 68 -5.55 13.39 2.87
N ALA A 69 -5.00 13.30 4.08
CA ALA A 69 -5.64 12.70 5.26
C ALA A 69 -7.08 13.21 5.49
N SER A 70 -7.33 14.49 5.22
CA SER A 70 -8.66 15.12 5.37
C SER A 70 -9.75 14.58 4.44
N LYS A 71 -9.41 13.86 3.37
CA LYS A 71 -10.39 13.30 2.43
C LYS A 71 -10.93 11.95 2.87
N ILE A 72 -10.18 11.21 3.69
CA ILE A 72 -10.48 9.81 4.03
C ILE A 72 -10.91 9.66 5.50
N GLY A 73 -10.63 10.64 6.37
CA GLY A 73 -10.93 10.53 7.80
C GLY A 73 -9.97 9.62 8.57
N HIS A 74 -8.84 9.26 7.94
CA HIS A 74 -7.75 8.49 8.55
C HIS A 74 -6.49 9.37 8.55
N PRO A 75 -5.69 9.37 9.63
CA PRO A 75 -4.53 10.25 9.74
C PRO A 75 -3.39 9.90 8.77
N ALA A 76 -3.30 8.65 8.30
CA ALA A 76 -2.23 8.19 7.40
C ALA A 76 -2.68 7.15 6.36
N PRO A 77 -3.56 7.49 5.39
CA PRO A 77 -3.92 6.57 4.32
C PRO A 77 -2.83 6.55 3.24
N PHE A 78 -2.26 5.38 2.98
CA PHE A 78 -1.48 5.18 1.75
C PHE A 78 -2.41 5.11 0.53
N PRO A 79 -1.95 5.47 -0.68
CA PRO A 79 -2.77 5.41 -1.88
C PRO A 79 -3.11 3.97 -2.26
N VAL A 80 -4.31 3.74 -2.81
CA VAL A 80 -4.76 2.41 -3.30
C VAL A 80 -3.79 1.80 -4.31
N GLU A 81 -3.08 2.63 -5.06
CA GLU A 81 -2.06 2.19 -6.01
C GLU A 81 -0.94 1.37 -5.35
N LEU A 82 -0.56 1.70 -4.11
CA LEU A 82 0.51 1.01 -3.41
C LEU A 82 0.22 -0.49 -3.21
N PRO A 83 -0.86 -0.91 -2.52
CA PRO A 83 -1.22 -2.32 -2.42
C PRO A 83 -1.61 -2.92 -3.77
N TYR A 84 -2.16 -2.15 -4.71
CA TYR A 84 -2.46 -2.65 -6.05
C TYR A 84 -1.21 -3.20 -6.75
N ARG A 85 -0.10 -2.45 -6.72
CA ARG A 85 1.18 -2.87 -7.29
C ARG A 85 1.68 -4.17 -6.65
N LEU A 86 1.66 -4.22 -5.31
CA LEU A 86 2.11 -5.40 -4.56
C LEU A 86 1.25 -6.64 -4.84
N ILE A 87 -0.06 -6.49 -4.88
CA ILE A 87 -0.99 -7.59 -5.17
C ILE A 87 -0.77 -8.10 -6.60
N GLN A 88 -0.59 -7.21 -7.58
CA GLN A 88 -0.29 -7.62 -8.97
C GLN A 88 1.04 -8.38 -9.09
N LEU A 89 2.08 -7.98 -8.35
CA LEU A 89 3.40 -8.61 -8.40
C LEU A 89 3.44 -9.99 -7.71
N TYR A 90 2.76 -10.14 -6.58
CA TYR A 90 2.99 -11.26 -5.66
C TYR A 90 1.79 -12.20 -5.47
N THR A 91 0.71 -12.02 -6.24
CA THR A 91 -0.48 -12.89 -6.18
C THR A 91 -1.01 -13.22 -7.57
N PHE A 92 -1.78 -14.30 -7.68
CA PHE A 92 -2.59 -14.67 -8.84
C PHE A 92 -4.05 -14.29 -8.61
N GLU A 93 -4.82 -14.18 -9.68
CA GLU A 93 -6.27 -13.96 -9.63
C GLU A 93 -6.96 -15.01 -8.74
N GLY A 94 -7.90 -14.55 -7.90
CA GLY A 94 -8.62 -15.40 -6.94
C GLY A 94 -7.85 -15.78 -5.67
N ASP A 95 -6.59 -15.35 -5.51
CA ASP A 95 -5.89 -15.49 -4.23
C ASP A 95 -6.54 -14.65 -3.12
N VAL A 96 -6.21 -15.00 -1.87
CA VAL A 96 -6.61 -14.25 -0.67
C VAL A 96 -5.47 -13.35 -0.22
N VAL A 97 -5.75 -12.06 -0.04
CA VAL A 97 -4.86 -11.07 0.57
C VAL A 97 -5.28 -10.87 2.03
N LEU A 98 -4.34 -11.04 2.95
CA LEU A 98 -4.56 -10.76 4.38
C LEU A 98 -4.01 -9.38 4.73
N ASP A 99 -4.83 -8.52 5.33
CA ASP A 99 -4.41 -7.26 5.93
C ASP A 99 -4.78 -7.22 7.43
N PRO A 100 -3.83 -7.50 8.34
CA PRO A 100 -4.10 -7.52 9.78
C PRO A 100 -4.11 -6.13 10.44
N PHE A 101 -3.91 -5.06 9.67
CA PHE A 101 -3.92 -3.67 10.13
C PHE A 101 -4.70 -2.81 9.13
N VAL A 102 -5.94 -3.23 8.86
CA VAL A 102 -6.71 -2.76 7.71
C VAL A 102 -6.91 -1.24 7.67
N GLY A 103 -6.97 -0.59 8.83
CA GLY A 103 -7.21 0.84 8.95
C GLY A 103 -8.41 1.26 8.10
N SER A 104 -8.17 2.11 7.11
CA SER A 104 -9.23 2.60 6.21
C SER A 104 -9.68 1.65 5.09
N GLY A 105 -9.14 0.42 4.97
CA GLY A 105 -9.57 -0.57 3.96
C GLY A 105 -8.92 -0.43 2.58
N THR A 106 -7.81 0.31 2.48
CA THR A 106 -7.12 0.57 1.19
C THR A 106 -6.65 -0.73 0.50
N ALA A 107 -6.07 -1.68 1.24
CA ALA A 107 -5.62 -2.95 0.67
C ALA A 107 -6.79 -3.82 0.19
N CYS A 108 -7.93 -3.80 0.91
CA CYS A 108 -9.14 -4.51 0.52
C CYS A 108 -9.69 -4.02 -0.83
N ILE A 109 -9.75 -2.70 -1.02
CA ILE A 109 -10.16 -2.11 -2.30
C ILE A 109 -9.21 -2.53 -3.42
N ALA A 110 -7.89 -2.52 -3.18
CA ALA A 110 -6.92 -2.96 -4.17
C ALA A 110 -7.04 -4.46 -4.53
N ALA A 111 -7.35 -5.32 -3.53
CA ALA A 111 -7.64 -6.73 -3.76
C ALA A 111 -8.88 -6.90 -4.65
N LEU A 112 -9.97 -6.18 -4.36
CA LEU A 112 -11.18 -6.20 -5.19
C LEU A 112 -10.92 -5.73 -6.63
N LYS A 113 -10.21 -4.60 -6.80
CA LYS A 113 -9.82 -4.07 -8.13
C LYS A 113 -9.03 -5.08 -8.97
N THR A 114 -8.25 -5.93 -8.31
CA THR A 114 -7.43 -6.96 -8.95
C THR A 114 -8.09 -8.33 -8.97
N LYS A 115 -9.37 -8.46 -8.59
CA LYS A 115 -10.07 -9.76 -8.52
C LYS A 115 -9.40 -10.77 -7.58
N ARG A 116 -8.83 -10.28 -6.49
CA ARG A 116 -8.41 -11.09 -5.34
C ARG A 116 -9.48 -11.02 -4.26
N ASN A 117 -9.54 -12.07 -3.47
CA ASN A 117 -10.28 -12.08 -2.22
C ASN A 117 -9.44 -11.39 -1.14
N TYR A 118 -10.08 -10.95 -0.06
CA TYR A 118 -9.35 -10.42 1.09
C TYR A 118 -9.93 -10.93 2.40
N VAL A 119 -9.07 -10.96 3.42
CA VAL A 119 -9.45 -11.07 4.83
C VAL A 119 -8.74 -9.93 5.53
N ALA A 120 -9.43 -9.17 6.36
CA ALA A 120 -8.84 -8.01 6.99
C ALA A 120 -9.45 -7.75 8.36
N TYR A 121 -8.66 -7.19 9.28
CA TYR A 121 -9.12 -6.83 10.62
C TYR A 121 -8.30 -5.67 11.19
N ASP A 122 -8.93 -4.93 12.10
CA ASP A 122 -8.30 -3.91 12.93
C ASP A 122 -8.75 -4.09 14.38
N ILE A 123 -7.98 -3.55 15.33
CA ILE A 123 -8.41 -3.49 16.73
C ILE A 123 -9.41 -2.34 16.96
N ASP A 124 -9.36 -1.30 16.13
CA ASP A 124 -10.29 -0.17 16.21
C ASP A 124 -11.55 -0.46 15.38
N LYS A 125 -12.69 -0.56 16.07
CA LYS A 125 -13.98 -0.77 15.44
C LYS A 125 -14.32 0.36 14.45
N ASN A 126 -13.95 1.61 14.74
CA ASN A 126 -14.24 2.74 13.85
C ASN A 126 -13.51 2.60 12.51
N TYR A 127 -12.30 2.05 12.50
CA TYR A 127 -11.56 1.74 11.28
C TYR A 127 -12.20 0.59 10.50
N CYS A 128 -12.65 -0.45 11.20
CA CYS A 128 -13.42 -1.52 10.57
C CYS A 128 -14.70 -1.00 9.89
N ASP A 129 -15.47 -0.15 10.58
CA ASP A 129 -16.70 0.46 10.05
C ASP A 129 -16.40 1.35 8.84
N LEU A 130 -15.34 2.18 8.91
CA LEU A 130 -14.88 3.03 7.80
C LEU A 130 -14.45 2.20 6.59
N ALA A 131 -13.67 1.14 6.80
CA ALA A 131 -13.24 0.24 5.74
C ALA A 131 -14.45 -0.42 5.06
N GLU A 132 -15.41 -0.92 5.84
CA GLU A 132 -16.62 -1.54 5.32
C GLU A 132 -17.44 -0.56 4.47
N GLN A 133 -17.62 0.68 4.95
CA GLN A 133 -18.32 1.72 4.19
C GLN A 133 -17.62 2.02 2.85
N ARG A 134 -16.30 2.21 2.87
CA ARG A 134 -15.53 2.49 1.66
C ARG A 134 -15.59 1.34 0.65
N ILE A 135 -15.54 0.10 1.13
CA ILE A 135 -15.66 -1.10 0.31
C ILE A 135 -17.05 -1.18 -0.32
N LYS A 136 -18.12 -0.93 0.44
CA LYS A 136 -19.50 -0.91 -0.07
C LYS A 136 -19.67 0.13 -1.18
N ASN A 137 -19.17 1.34 -0.98
CA ASN A 137 -19.23 2.39 -1.99
C ASN A 137 -18.48 1.98 -3.26
N PHE A 138 -17.28 1.41 -3.14
CA PHE A 138 -16.50 0.95 -4.28
C PHE A 138 -17.21 -0.17 -5.08
N LEU A 139 -17.99 -1.03 -4.44
CA LEU A 139 -18.75 -2.10 -5.11
C LEU A 139 -20.04 -1.61 -5.80
N GLN A 140 -20.48 -0.39 -5.50
CA GLN A 140 -21.68 0.22 -6.09
C GLN A 140 -21.36 1.14 -7.29
N GLU A 141 -20.08 1.47 -7.50
CA GLU A 141 -19.56 2.17 -8.67
C GLU A 141 -19.40 1.23 -9.88
#